data_AF-A0A255EIE2-F1
#
_entry.id   AF-A0A255EIE2-F1
#
_cell.length_a   1.000
_cell.length_b   1.000
_cell.length_c   1.000
_cell.angle_alpha   90.00
_cell.angle_beta   90.00
_cell.angle_gamma   90.00
#
_symmetry.space_group_name_H-M   'P 1'
#
loop_
_entity.id
_entity.type
_entity.pdbx_description
1 polymer ?
#
loop_
_entity_poly.entity_id
_entity_poly.type
_entity_poly.pdbx_seq_one_letter_code
_entity_poly.pdbx_strand_id
1 'polypeptide(L)'
;MTATNRRYLIRFAIGMAAYAITLPLAMWLLSVLGDSPWRPAAMLLVLPSLVLIVRAVWSYVREADERESRQVVESLAIGFAGGSVLTFSWGLFSQAGLPQLSIIWAMPVYMACWLIASLVVARRY
;
A
#
# COMPACT_ATOMS: atom_id res chain seq x y z
N MET A 1 19.07 9.92 -10.95
CA MET A 1 18.62 8.83 -10.07
C MET A 1 19.83 8.10 -9.53
N THR A 2 19.99 8.02 -8.22
CA THR A 2 21.08 7.27 -7.59
C THR A 2 20.86 5.75 -7.73
N ALA A 3 21.91 4.95 -7.57
CA ALA A 3 21.79 3.48 -7.60
C ALA A 3 20.86 2.96 -6.49
N THR A 4 20.88 3.61 -5.32
CA THR A 4 20.01 3.32 -4.17
C THR A 4 18.55 3.57 -4.51
N ASN A 5 18.24 4.71 -5.12
CA ASN A 5 16.88 5.07 -5.57
C ASN A 5 16.33 4.07 -6.61
N ARG A 6 17.15 3.70 -7.60
CA ARG A 6 16.74 2.68 -8.60
C ARG A 6 16.44 1.33 -7.94
N ARG A 7 17.26 0.88 -6.99
CA ARG A 7 17.05 -0.37 -6.25
C ARG A 7 15.78 -0.31 -5.40
N TYR A 8 15.51 0.80 -4.75
CA TYR A 8 14.28 1.03 -4.00
C TYR A 8 13.05 0.96 -4.90
N LEU A 9 13.02 1.72 -6.00
CA LEU A 9 11.88 1.72 -6.92
C LEU A 9 11.59 0.31 -7.46
N ILE A 10 12.62 -0.46 -7.81
CA ILE A 10 12.44 -1.84 -8.25
C ILE A 10 11.87 -2.71 -7.12
N ARG A 11 12.45 -2.69 -5.91
CA ARG A 11 11.98 -3.50 -4.77
C ARG A 11 10.56 -3.14 -4.37
N PHE A 12 10.25 -1.84 -4.35
CA PHE A 12 8.93 -1.32 -4.04
C PHE A 12 7.92 -1.68 -5.12
N ALA A 13 8.26 -1.52 -6.40
CA ALA A 13 7.39 -1.93 -7.51
C ALA A 13 7.12 -3.44 -7.51
N ILE A 14 8.12 -4.27 -7.18
CA ILE A 14 7.93 -5.72 -7.02
C ILE A 14 6.95 -6.00 -5.88
N GLY A 15 7.13 -5.38 -4.70
CA GLY A 15 6.23 -5.54 -3.58
C GLY A 15 4.80 -5.08 -3.91
N MET A 16 4.67 -3.97 -4.63
CA MET A 16 3.40 -3.40 -5.08
C MET A 16 2.70 -4.30 -6.10
N ALA A 17 3.43 -4.79 -7.11
CA ALA A 17 2.90 -5.72 -8.11
C ALA A 17 2.48 -7.04 -7.45
N ALA A 18 3.29 -7.56 -6.53
CA ALA A 18 2.93 -8.74 -5.75
C ALA A 18 1.65 -8.51 -4.96
N TYR A 19 1.49 -7.36 -4.31
CA TYR A 19 0.26 -7.02 -3.58
C TYR A 19 -0.96 -6.91 -4.51
N ALA A 20 -0.80 -6.19 -5.63
CA ALA A 20 -1.85 -5.99 -6.63
C ALA A 20 -2.32 -7.30 -7.29
N ILE A 21 -1.48 -8.34 -7.32
CA ILE A 21 -1.83 -9.66 -7.85
C ILE A 21 -2.38 -10.57 -6.74
N THR A 22 -1.67 -10.66 -5.60
CA THR A 22 -2.02 -11.59 -4.52
C THR A 22 -3.33 -11.24 -3.84
N LEU A 23 -3.67 -9.95 -3.72
CA LEU A 23 -4.92 -9.54 -3.10
C LEU A 23 -6.17 -9.98 -3.92
N PRO A 24 -6.31 -9.65 -5.21
CA PRO A 24 -7.41 -10.17 -6.03
C PRO A 24 -7.42 -11.70 -6.08
N LEU A 25 -6.24 -12.33 -6.15
CA LEU A 25 -6.13 -13.79 -6.13
C LEU A 25 -6.66 -14.40 -4.82
N ALA A 26 -6.33 -13.81 -3.68
CA ALA A 26 -6.83 -14.24 -2.37
C ALA A 26 -8.36 -14.04 -2.27
N MET A 27 -8.89 -12.92 -2.79
CA MET A 27 -10.34 -12.67 -2.84
C MET A 27 -11.05 -13.67 -3.74
N TRP A 28 -10.50 -13.97 -4.92
CA TRP A 28 -11.02 -14.99 -5.80
C TRP A 28 -10.99 -16.37 -5.14
N LEU A 29 -9.90 -16.72 -4.47
CA LEU A 29 -9.76 -18.00 -3.79
C LEU A 29 -10.78 -18.15 -2.65
N LEU A 30 -11.09 -17.08 -1.91
CA LEU A 30 -12.20 -17.08 -0.94
C LEU A 30 -13.57 -17.35 -1.57
N SER A 31 -13.79 -16.85 -2.79
CA SER A 31 -15.06 -17.08 -3.50
C SER A 31 -15.22 -18.54 -3.94
N VAL A 32 -14.11 -19.20 -4.28
CA VAL A 32 -14.08 -20.60 -4.71
C VAL A 32 -14.10 -21.57 -3.51
N LEU A 33 -13.43 -21.22 -2.42
CA LEU A 33 -13.23 -22.12 -1.28
C LEU A 33 -14.49 -22.38 -0.43
N GLY A 34 -15.56 -21.58 -0.55
CA GLY A 34 -16.76 -21.75 0.29
C GLY A 34 -16.39 -21.83 1.78
N ASP A 35 -17.03 -22.69 2.57
CA ASP A 35 -16.74 -22.83 4.02
C ASP A 35 -15.50 -23.69 4.36
N SER A 36 -14.57 -23.84 3.41
CA SER A 36 -13.36 -24.62 3.63
C SER A 36 -12.47 -24.05 4.76
N PRO A 37 -11.85 -24.91 5.59
CA PRO A 37 -10.92 -24.46 6.63
C PRO A 37 -9.66 -23.78 6.07
N TRP A 38 -9.41 -23.86 4.76
CA TRP A 38 -8.26 -23.23 4.09
C TRP A 38 -8.44 -21.74 3.77
N ARG A 39 -9.61 -21.14 4.06
CA ARG A 39 -9.84 -19.68 3.85
C ARG A 39 -8.77 -18.77 4.48
N PRO A 40 -8.29 -19.01 5.72
CA PRO A 40 -7.23 -18.19 6.30
C PRO A 40 -5.89 -18.34 5.57
N ALA A 41 -5.60 -19.53 5.03
CA ALA A 41 -4.39 -19.79 4.25
C ALA A 41 -4.38 -18.99 2.93
N ALA A 42 -5.55 -18.77 2.32
CA ALA A 42 -5.66 -17.88 1.16
C ALA A 42 -5.25 -16.44 1.50
N MET A 43 -5.58 -15.94 2.69
CA MET A 43 -5.20 -14.59 3.13
C MET A 43 -3.73 -14.46 3.50
N LEU A 44 -3.13 -15.54 4.02
CA LEU A 44 -1.69 -15.58 4.30
C LEU A 44 -0.84 -15.33 3.04
N LEU A 45 -1.37 -15.59 1.84
CA LEU A 45 -0.69 -15.31 0.57
C LEU A 45 -0.39 -13.82 0.34
N VAL A 46 -1.19 -12.92 0.94
CA VAL A 46 -1.01 -11.47 0.80
C VAL A 46 0.12 -10.95 1.69
N LEU A 47 0.37 -11.58 2.85
CA LEU A 47 1.34 -11.08 3.83
C LEU A 47 2.78 -10.92 3.30
N PRO A 48 3.34 -11.85 2.51
CA PRO A 48 4.68 -11.68 1.93
C PRO A 48 4.82 -10.38 1.14
N SER A 49 3.80 -9.97 0.39
CA SER A 49 3.84 -8.72 -0.38
C SER A 49 3.94 -7.49 0.52
N LEU A 50 3.20 -7.47 1.63
CA LEU A 50 3.25 -6.41 2.63
C LEU A 50 4.64 -6.33 3.29
N VAL A 51 5.21 -7.48 3.64
CA VAL A 51 6.57 -7.54 4.20
C VAL A 51 7.62 -7.02 3.21
N LEU A 52 7.50 -7.34 1.92
CA LEU A 52 8.40 -6.82 0.88
C LEU A 52 8.32 -5.30 0.78
N ILE A 53 7.11 -4.73 0.81
CA ILE A 53 6.90 -3.28 0.78
C ILE A 53 7.56 -2.62 1.99
N VAL A 54 7.28 -3.11 3.20
CA VAL A 54 7.86 -2.56 4.45
C VAL A 54 9.38 -2.63 4.41
N ARG A 55 9.96 -3.77 3.98
CA ARG A 55 11.42 -3.92 3.87
C ARG A 55 12.02 -2.98 2.83
N ALA A 56 11.35 -2.77 1.70
CA ALA A 56 11.82 -1.85 0.66
C ALA A 56 11.90 -0.41 1.19
N VAL A 57 10.86 0.05 1.89
CA VAL A 57 10.81 1.39 2.49
C VAL A 57 11.83 1.54 3.60
N TRP A 58 11.89 0.58 4.53
CA TRP A 58 12.82 0.62 5.65
C TRP A 58 14.27 0.69 5.17
N SER A 59 14.65 -0.20 4.24
CA SER A 59 16.02 -0.21 3.69
C SER A 59 16.34 1.10 3.00
N TYR A 60 15.41 1.64 2.20
CA TYR A 60 15.64 2.90 1.50
C TYR A 60 15.82 4.08 2.46
N VAL A 61 14.96 4.22 3.47
CA VAL A 61 15.04 5.32 4.45
C VAL A 61 16.38 5.33 5.21
N ARG A 62 17.01 4.15 5.41
CA ARG A 62 18.33 4.02 6.07
C ARG A 62 19.53 4.16 5.13
N GLU A 63 19.39 3.74 3.88
CA GLU A 63 20.51 3.68 2.91
C GLU A 63 20.59 4.92 2.01
N ALA A 64 19.49 5.68 1.87
CA ALA A 64 19.44 6.86 1.03
C ALA A 64 20.00 8.10 1.74
N ASP A 65 20.44 9.07 0.94
CA ASP A 65 20.82 10.39 1.43
C ASP A 65 19.63 11.09 2.14
N GLU A 66 19.93 12.02 3.03
CA GLU A 66 18.92 12.74 3.83
C GLU A 66 17.81 13.37 2.97
N ARG A 67 18.17 13.92 1.80
CA ARG A 67 17.21 14.52 0.86
C ARG A 67 16.25 13.48 0.29
N GLU A 68 16.76 12.35 -0.18
CA GLU A 68 15.96 11.28 -0.76
C GLU A 68 15.05 10.61 0.29
N SER A 69 15.59 10.37 1.50
CA SER A 69 14.84 9.84 2.63
C SER A 69 13.71 10.79 3.05
N ARG A 70 14.01 12.10 3.15
CA ARG A 70 13.02 13.14 3.46
C ARG A 70 11.89 13.19 2.44
N GLN A 71 12.21 13.10 1.15
CA GLN A 71 11.20 13.07 0.09
C GLN A 71 10.24 11.88 0.25
N VAL A 72 10.73 10.68 0.55
CA VAL A 72 9.87 9.50 0.74
C VAL A 72 9.02 9.63 1.99
N VAL A 73 9.57 10.12 3.11
CA VAL A 73 8.82 10.33 4.35
C VAL A 73 7.75 11.41 4.19
N GLU A 74 8.07 12.52 3.52
CA GLU A 74 7.12 13.58 3.20
C GLU A 74 5.97 13.05 2.33
N SER A 75 6.30 12.26 1.30
CA SER A 75 5.31 11.61 0.44
C SER A 75 4.41 10.65 1.21
N LEU A 76 4.99 9.86 2.13
CA LEU A 76 4.26 8.93 2.98
C LEU A 76 3.31 9.68 3.92
N ALA A 77 3.76 10.79 4.52
CA ALA A 77 2.94 11.61 5.42
C ALA A 77 1.73 12.23 4.69
N ILE A 78 1.96 12.79 3.50
CA ILE A 78 0.88 13.35 2.66
C ILE A 78 -0.07 12.23 2.21
N GLY A 79 0.47 11.10 1.76
CA GLY A 79 -0.31 9.93 1.35
C GLY A 79 -1.17 9.38 2.48
N PHE A 80 -0.62 9.31 3.70
CA PHE A 80 -1.34 8.94 4.91
C PHE A 80 -2.47 9.91 5.20
N ALA A 81 -2.19 11.22 5.26
CA ALA A 81 -3.21 12.23 5.52
C ALA A 81 -4.36 12.16 4.49
N GLY A 82 -4.04 12.06 3.20
CA GLY A 82 -5.04 11.92 2.14
C GLY A 82 -5.85 10.63 2.24
N GLY A 83 -5.17 9.50 2.49
CA GLY A 83 -5.81 8.19 2.70
C GLY A 83 -6.75 8.18 3.91
N SER A 84 -6.35 8.80 5.03
CA SER A 84 -7.17 8.94 6.23
C SER A 84 -8.43 9.76 5.96
N VAL A 85 -8.32 10.89 5.25
CA VAL A 85 -9.49 11.71 4.89
C VAL A 85 -10.48 10.88 4.08
N LEU A 86 -10.04 10.17 3.04
CA LEU A 86 -10.93 9.36 2.20
C LEU A 86 -11.57 8.20 2.96
N THR A 87 -10.77 7.43 3.70
CA THR A 87 -11.24 6.24 4.42
C THR A 87 -12.17 6.59 5.59
N PHE A 88 -11.85 7.64 6.36
CA PHE A 88 -12.74 8.10 7.43
C PHE A 88 -14.01 8.75 6.87
N SER A 89 -13.92 9.50 5.78
CA SER A 89 -15.12 10.05 5.12
C SER A 89 -16.06 8.92 4.70
N TRP A 90 -15.53 7.85 4.08
CA TRP A 90 -16.33 6.69 3.73
C TRP A 90 -16.92 5.99 4.97
N GLY A 91 -16.12 5.84 6.04
CA GLY A 91 -16.59 5.31 7.31
C GLY A 91 -17.77 6.11 7.89
N LEU A 92 -17.67 7.44 7.91
CA LEU A 92 -18.75 8.33 8.37
C LEU A 92 -20.00 8.19 7.50
N PHE A 93 -19.82 8.16 6.18
CA PHE A 93 -20.91 7.93 5.24
C PHE A 93 -21.59 6.57 5.40
N SER A 94 -20.85 5.53 5.76
CA SER A 94 -21.42 4.22 6.06
C SER A 94 -22.32 4.24 7.31
N GLN A 95 -22.03 5.12 8.28
CA GLN A 95 -22.93 5.36 9.42
C GLN A 95 -24.24 6.06 9.01
N ALA A 96 -24.26 6.74 7.86
CA ALA A 96 -25.44 7.39 7.28
C ALA A 96 -26.24 6.48 6.34
N GLY A 97 -25.88 5.19 6.22
CA GLY A 97 -26.62 4.20 5.43
C GLY A 97 -25.99 3.81 4.08
N LEU A 98 -24.79 4.31 3.76
CA LEU A 98 -24.03 3.82 2.61
C LEU A 98 -23.47 2.40 2.85
N PRO A 99 -23.19 1.61 1.79
CA PRO A 99 -22.67 0.26 1.92
C PRO A 99 -21.36 0.20 2.71
N GLN A 100 -21.27 -0.76 3.63
CA GLN A 100 -20.04 -1.04 4.36
C GLN A 100 -19.01 -1.66 3.40
N LEU A 101 -17.91 -0.96 3.19
CA LEU A 101 -16.75 -1.51 2.48
C LEU A 101 -15.85 -2.22 3.48
N SER A 102 -15.33 -3.38 3.07
CA SER A 102 -14.31 -4.08 3.86
C SER A 102 -13.08 -3.19 4.03
N ILE A 103 -12.51 -3.19 5.24
CA ILE A 103 -11.29 -2.45 5.59
C ILE A 103 -10.11 -2.82 4.68
N ILE A 104 -10.17 -3.96 4.00
CA ILE A 104 -9.17 -4.38 3.02
C ILE A 104 -9.00 -3.35 1.89
N TRP A 105 -10.03 -2.57 1.56
CA TRP A 105 -9.99 -1.52 0.56
C TRP A 105 -9.28 -0.25 1.04
N ALA A 106 -9.05 -0.09 2.35
CA ALA A 106 -8.29 1.04 2.87
C ALA A 106 -6.85 1.01 2.33
N MET A 107 -6.20 -0.17 2.34
CA MET A 107 -4.81 -0.29 1.90
C MET A 107 -4.57 0.19 0.45
N PRO A 108 -5.34 -0.22 -0.56
CA PRO A 108 -5.26 0.33 -1.91
C PRO A 108 -5.44 1.86 -1.96
N VAL A 109 -6.34 2.42 -1.15
CA VAL A 109 -6.55 3.88 -1.08
C VAL A 109 -5.32 4.58 -0.53
N TYR A 110 -4.72 4.08 0.56
CA TYR A 110 -3.48 4.63 1.11
C TYR A 110 -2.32 4.52 0.11
N MET A 111 -2.19 3.40 -0.60
CA MET A 111 -1.18 3.21 -1.64
C MET A 111 -1.36 4.20 -2.80
N ALA A 112 -2.59 4.41 -3.27
CA ALA A 112 -2.88 5.36 -4.34
C ALA A 112 -2.56 6.80 -3.90
N CYS A 113 -2.98 7.21 -2.70
CA CYS A 113 -2.67 8.52 -2.14
C CYS A 113 -1.16 8.72 -2.01
N TRP A 114 -0.43 7.71 -1.54
CA TRP A 114 1.02 7.80 -1.40
C TRP A 114 1.74 7.84 -2.76
N LEU A 115 1.27 7.09 -3.76
CA LEU A 115 1.80 7.17 -5.13
C LEU A 115 1.63 8.58 -5.70
N ILE A 116 0.43 9.16 -5.58
CA ILE A 116 0.13 10.51 -6.03
C ILE A 116 1.01 11.52 -5.28
N ALA A 117 1.09 11.42 -3.96
CA ALA A 117 1.96 12.28 -3.15
C ALA A 117 3.42 12.19 -3.59
N SER A 118 3.93 10.98 -3.86
CA SER A 118 5.30 10.77 -4.33
C SER A 118 5.57 11.47 -5.66
N LEU A 119 4.61 11.45 -6.60
CA LEU A 119 4.71 12.17 -7.87
C LEU A 119 4.66 13.69 -7.69
N VAL A 120 3.83 14.19 -6.77
CA VAL A 120 3.73 15.63 -6.46
C VAL A 120 5.00 16.14 -5.80
N VAL A 121 5.49 15.43 -4.79
CA VAL A 121 6.71 15.80 -4.06
C VAL A 121 7.92 15.70 -4.98
N ALA A 122 8.00 14.69 -5.85
CA ALA A 122 9.08 14.57 -6.84
C ALA A 122 9.16 15.72 -7.86
N ARG A 123 8.10 16.53 -8.01
CA ARG A 123 8.15 17.74 -8.86
C ARG A 123 8.64 18.99 -8.13
N ARG A 124 8.73 18.95 -6.80
CA ARG A 124 9.21 20.08 -5.97
C ARG A 124 10.72 20.06 -5.77
N TYR A 125 11.35 18.91 -5.95
CA TYR A 125 12.80 18.67 -5.85
C TYR A 125 13.41 18.53 -7.24
#